data_AF-A0A1I9Y1L5-F1
#
_entry.id   AF-A0A1I9Y1L5-F1
#
_cell.length_a   1.000
_cell.length_b   1.000
_cell.length_c   1.000
_cell.angle_alpha   90.00
_cell.angle_beta   90.00
_cell.angle_gamma   90.00
#
_symmetry.space_group_name_H-M   'P 1'
#
loop_
_entity.id
_entity.type
_entity.pdbx_description
1 polymer ?
#
loop_
_entity_poly.entity_id
_entity_poly.type
_entity_poly.pdbx_seq_one_letter_code
_entity_poly.pdbx_strand_id
1 'polypeptide(L)'
;MLTTEISQPVSIGDRVTFDTDEGYQAGTVNDLRRDVGNGELHAWVELDHQWPGMYRAVPLATLQSVPTRTNKQSTEVNNENVS
;
A
#
# COMPACT_ATOMS: atom_id res chain seq x y z
N MET A 1 -15.21 12.82 20.65
CA MET A 1 -15.56 11.93 19.53
C MET A 1 -14.23 11.51 18.91
N LEU A 2 -13.79 10.28 19.16
CA LEU A 2 -12.57 9.75 18.54
C LEU A 2 -12.98 9.28 17.15
N THR A 3 -12.67 10.05 16.12
CA THR A 3 -12.73 9.58 14.75
C THR A 3 -11.67 8.50 14.64
N THR A 4 -12.08 7.22 14.65
CA THR A 4 -11.18 6.15 14.26
C THR A 4 -10.84 6.42 12.81
N GLU A 5 -9.70 7.09 12.58
CA GLU A 5 -9.04 7.17 11.29
C GLU A 5 -8.79 5.70 10.91
N ILE A 6 -9.74 5.12 10.17
CA ILE A 6 -9.59 3.78 9.61
C ILE A 6 -8.42 3.94 8.66
N SER A 7 -7.22 3.67 9.14
CA SER A 7 -6.00 3.72 8.34
C SER A 7 -6.26 2.76 7.20
N GLN A 8 -6.51 3.31 6.01
CA GLN A 8 -6.67 2.49 4.82
C GLN A 8 -5.35 1.72 4.70
N PRO A 9 -5.37 0.38 4.73
CA PRO A 9 -4.15 -0.42 4.89
C PRO A 9 -3.18 -0.28 3.70
N VAL A 10 -3.66 0.35 2.63
CA VAL A 10 -2.96 0.63 1.38
C VAL A 10 -3.37 2.01 0.85
N SER A 11 -2.39 2.74 0.35
CA SER A 11 -2.50 4.06 -0.29
C SER A 11 -2.00 3.99 -1.74
N ILE A 12 -2.37 4.99 -2.56
CA ILE A 12 -1.81 5.14 -3.91
C ILE A 12 -0.28 5.31 -3.79
N GLY A 13 0.47 4.54 -4.59
CA GLY A 13 1.93 4.45 -4.56
C GLY A 13 2.48 3.30 -3.71
N ASP A 14 1.65 2.65 -2.89
CA ASP A 14 2.11 1.53 -2.08
C ASP A 14 2.42 0.30 -2.94
N ARG A 15 3.49 -0.39 -2.55
CA ARG A 15 3.83 -1.72 -3.06
C ARG A 15 2.97 -2.75 -2.33
N VAL A 16 2.29 -3.58 -3.09
CA VAL A 16 1.36 -4.57 -2.56
C VAL A 16 1.61 -5.94 -3.17
N THR A 17 1.26 -6.96 -2.40
CA THR A 17 1.30 -8.34 -2.84
C THR A 17 -0.02 -9.02 -2.51
N PHE A 18 -0.44 -9.94 -3.37
CA PHE A 18 -1.69 -10.66 -3.23
C PHE A 18 -1.65 -11.99 -3.99
N ASP A 19 -2.40 -12.97 -3.50
CA ASP A 19 -2.54 -14.27 -4.16
C ASP A 19 -3.63 -14.23 -5.24
N THR A 20 -3.38 -14.90 -6.35
CA THR A 20 -4.38 -15.20 -7.37
C THR A 20 -4.39 -16.69 -7.68
N ASP A 21 -5.37 -17.16 -8.44
CA ASP A 21 -5.41 -18.55 -8.94
C ASP A 21 -4.20 -18.87 -9.85
N GLU A 22 -3.52 -17.84 -10.38
CA GLU A 22 -2.32 -17.95 -11.20
C GLU A 22 -1.03 -17.92 -10.35
N GLY A 23 -1.16 -17.83 -9.03
CA GLY A 23 -0.07 -17.76 -8.06
C GLY A 23 0.11 -16.36 -7.46
N TYR A 24 1.23 -16.18 -6.76
CA TYR A 24 1.56 -14.96 -6.03
C TYR A 24 1.88 -13.80 -7.00
N GLN A 25 1.25 -12.64 -6.79
CA GLN A 25 1.42 -11.45 -7.61
C GLN A 25 1.89 -10.25 -6.77
N ALA A 26 2.56 -9.31 -7.43
CA ALA A 26 3.05 -8.07 -6.84
C ALA A 26 2.84 -6.89 -7.80
N GLY A 27 2.67 -5.70 -7.24
CA GLY A 27 2.54 -4.48 -8.03
C GLY A 27 2.43 -3.22 -7.21
N THR A 28 2.10 -2.12 -7.89
CA THR A 28 1.96 -0.79 -7.29
C THR A 28 0.52 -0.29 -7.40
N VAL A 29 -0.04 0.19 -6.29
CA VAL A 29 -1.39 0.78 -6.27
C VAL A 29 -1.36 2.10 -7.04
N ASN A 30 -2.10 2.17 -8.15
CA ASN A 30 -2.22 3.38 -8.96
C ASN A 30 -3.49 4.16 -8.67
N ASP A 31 -4.58 3.48 -8.29
CA ASP A 31 -5.86 4.12 -7.99
C ASP A 31 -6.67 3.30 -6.97
N LEU A 32 -7.63 3.95 -6.30
CA LEU A 32 -8.55 3.36 -5.35
C LEU A 32 -9.98 3.70 -5.75
N ARG A 33 -10.77 2.68 -6.11
CA ARG A 33 -12.13 2.87 -6.63
C ARG A 33 -13.11 1.95 -5.93
N ARG A 34 -14.31 2.47 -5.63
CA ARG A 34 -15.42 1.65 -5.17
C ARG A 34 -16.10 1.01 -6.37
N ASP A 35 -16.38 -0.29 -6.26
CA ASP A 35 -17.25 -0.97 -7.20
C ASP A 35 -18.66 -0.33 -7.16
N VAL A 36 -19.28 -0.20 -8.33
CA VAL A 36 -20.57 0.50 -8.48
C VAL A 36 -21.73 -0.35 -7.97
N GLY A 37 -21.61 -1.67 -7.99
CA GLY A 37 -22.66 -2.60 -7.58
C GLY A 37 -22.76 -2.77 -6.07
N ASN A 38 -21.63 -3.04 -5.40
CA ASN A 38 -21.61 -3.36 -3.96
C ASN A 38 -20.90 -2.31 -3.08
N GLY A 39 -20.27 -1.29 -3.67
CA GLY A 39 -19.54 -0.25 -2.95
C GLY A 39 -18.19 -0.69 -2.36
N GLU A 40 -17.75 -1.91 -2.63
CA GLU A 40 -16.49 -2.49 -2.15
C GLU A 40 -15.30 -1.74 -2.74
N LEU A 41 -14.35 -1.37 -1.87
CA LEU A 41 -13.17 -0.62 -2.28
C LEU A 41 -12.13 -1.58 -2.89
N HIS A 42 -11.74 -1.28 -4.12
CA HIS A 42 -10.73 -2.00 -4.89
C HIS A 42 -9.54 -1.10 -5.19
N ALA A 43 -8.35 -1.68 -5.15
CA ALA A 43 -7.14 -1.06 -5.66
C ALA A 43 -6.92 -1.45 -7.12
N TRP A 44 -6.57 -0.48 -7.94
CA TRP A 44 -6.07 -0.70 -9.29
C TRP A 44 -4.56 -0.84 -9.20
N VAL A 45 -4.10 -2.09 -9.23
CA VAL A 45 -2.69 -2.43 -9.08
C VAL A 45 -2.09 -2.64 -10.46
N GLU A 46 -1.05 -1.88 -10.78
CA GLU A 46 -0.21 -2.13 -11.95
C GLU A 46 0.78 -3.24 -11.61
N LEU A 47 0.86 -4.28 -12.44
CA LEU A 47 1.60 -5.51 -12.13
C LEU A 47 3.08 -5.41 -12.53
N ASP A 48 3.99 -5.80 -11.62
CA ASP A 48 5.44 -5.68 -11.82
C ASP A 48 5.98 -6.54 -12.98
N HIS A 49 5.37 -7.70 -13.25
CA HIS A 49 5.84 -8.68 -14.23
C HIS A 49 5.01 -8.70 -15.53
N GLN A 50 4.21 -7.66 -15.78
CA GLN A 50 3.41 -7.53 -16.99
C GLN A 50 3.82 -6.28 -17.78
N TRP A 51 3.22 -6.10 -18.95
CA TRP A 51 3.43 -4.91 -19.76
C TRP A 51 2.99 -3.65 -18.98
N PRO A 52 3.75 -2.54 -19.06
CA PRO A 52 3.34 -1.27 -18.48
C PRO A 52 1.91 -0.89 -18.92
N GLY A 53 1.12 -0.39 -17.98
CA GLY A 53 -0.30 -0.09 -18.20
C GLY A 53 -1.25 -1.29 -18.08
N MET A 54 -0.77 -2.47 -17.66
CA MET A 54 -1.64 -3.58 -17.28
C MET A 54 -2.03 -3.48 -15.80
N TYR A 55 -3.32 -3.26 -15.57
CA TYR A 55 -3.89 -3.10 -14.23
C TYR A 55 -4.80 -4.26 -13.85
N ARG A 56 -4.82 -4.57 -12.55
CA ARG A 56 -5.76 -5.50 -11.95
C ARG A 56 -6.54 -4.79 -10.84
N ALA A 57 -7.86 -4.95 -10.86
CA ALA A 57 -8.71 -4.55 -9.73
C ALA A 57 -8.62 -5.62 -8.64
N VAL A 58 -8.14 -5.25 -7.46
CA VAL A 58 -7.95 -6.16 -6.31
C VAL A 58 -8.72 -5.63 -5.10
N PRO A 59 -9.58 -6.44 -4.45
CA PRO A 59 -10.28 -6.01 -3.24
C PRO A 59 -9.28 -5.62 -2.15
N LEU A 60 -9.53 -4.51 -1.44
CA LEU A 60 -8.59 -4.07 -0.40
C LEU A 60 -8.41 -5.09 0.74
N ALA A 61 -9.42 -5.93 0.97
CA ALA A 61 -9.39 -6.98 1.98
C ALA A 61 -8.37 -8.09 1.67
N THR A 62 -7.91 -8.23 0.42
CA THR A 62 -6.95 -9.28 0.02
C THR A 62 -5.53 -8.76 -0.15
N LEU A 63 -5.33 -7.44 -0.05
CA LEU A 63 -4.01 -6.83 -0.23
C LEU A 63 -3.20 -6.89 1.05
N GLN A 64 -1.93 -7.25 0.89
CA GLN A 64 -0.92 -7.07 1.93
C GLN A 64 0.00 -5.93 1.50
N SER A 65 0.04 -4.85 2.28
CA SER A 65 1.01 -3.79 2.08
C SER A 65 2.39 -4.29 2.44
N VAL A 66 3.36 -4.05 1.56
CA VAL A 66 4.76 -4.32 1.88
C VAL A 66 5.23 -3.19 2.80
N PRO A 67 5.65 -3.48 4.04
CA PRO A 67 6.08 -2.43 4.95
C PRO A 67 7.31 -1.74 4.37
N THR A 68 7.13 -0.50 3.94
CA THR A 68 8.26 0.37 3.60
C THR A 68 9.05 0.57 4.89
N ARG A 69 10.29 0.07 4.95
CA ARG A 69 11.24 0.39 6.01
C ARG A 69 11.44 1.92 5.99
N THR A 70 10.59 2.63 6.71
CA THR A 70 10.71 4.07 6.88
C THR A 70 11.90 4.24 7.80
N ASN A 71 13.09 4.48 7.24
CA ASN A 71 14.29 4.73 8.01
C ASN A 71 14.14 6.11 8.69
N LYS A 72 13.38 6.17 9.79
CA LYS A 72 13.42 7.28 10.73
C LYS A 72 14.65 7.09 11.62
N GLN A 73 15.85 7.24 11.06
CA GLN A 73 17.03 7.45 11.89
C GLN A 73 17.02 8.94 12.27
N SER A 74 16.27 9.25 13.32
CA SER A 74 16.28 10.55 13.95
C SER A 74 17.72 10.93 14.31
N THR A 75 18.13 12.10 13.86
CA THR A 75 19.40 12.74 14.19
C THR A 75 19.33 13.19 15.65
N GLU A 76 19.87 12.41 16.59
CA GLU A 76 20.18 12.91 17.93
C GLU A 76 21.59 13.52 17.91
N VAL A 77 21.65 14.83 17.69
CA VAL A 77 22.81 15.67 18.03
C VAL A 77 22.71 16.03 19.51
N ASN A 78 23.25 15.21 20.41
CA ASN A 78 23.40 15.63 21.82
C ASN A 78 24.84 16.13 22.06
N ASN A 79 24.94 17.44 21.86
CA ASN A 79 26.00 18.33 22.32
C ASN A 79 25.95 18.43 23.85
N GLU A 80 26.86 17.80 24.59
CA GLU A 80 27.36 18.30 25.89
C GLU A 80 28.35 17.33 26.53
N ASN A 81 29.64 17.66 26.47
CA ASN A 81 30.44 17.69 27.70
C ASN A 81 31.62 18.64 27.52
N VAL A 82 31.37 19.92 27.86
CA VAL A 82 32.41 20.89 28.17
C VAL A 82 32.40 21.03 29.68
N SER A 83 33.42 20.51 30.35
CA SER A 83 34.08 21.06 31.54
C SER A 83 35.18 20.12 32.00
#